data_AF-A0A8S9I535-F1
#
_entry.id   AF-A0A8S9I535-F1
#
_cell.length_a   1.000
_cell.length_b   1.000
_cell.length_c   1.000
_cell.angle_alpha   90.00
_cell.angle_beta   90.00
_cell.angle_gamma   90.00
#
_symmetry.space_group_name_H-M   'P 1'
#
loop_
_entity.id
_entity.type
_entity.pdbx_description
1 polymer ?
#
loop_
_entity_poly.entity_id
_entity_poly.type
_entity_poly.pdbx_seq_one_letter_code
_entity_poly.pdbx_strand_id
1 'polypeptide(L)'
;MIVRKPAHLFLDEIGVPYDEQDNYVVIKHAALFTSTIMSKLLARPNVKLFNAVAAEDLIVKGNRVGGVVTNWALVSMNHDTQSCMDPNVMEAKIVVSSYDVPKKDKRSTTRTGPIATESTNIFGGCQNTYPLKILKSHF
;
A
#
# COMPACT_ATOMS: atom_id res chain seq x y z
N MET A 1 20.41 -10.75 -4.23
CA MET A 1 19.07 -10.60 -4.82
C MET A 1 19.17 -10.84 -6.31
N ILE A 2 18.32 -11.68 -6.90
CA ILE A 2 18.36 -12.04 -8.33
C ILE A 2 17.31 -11.23 -9.08
N VAL A 3 17.70 -10.57 -10.17
CA VAL A 3 16.83 -9.78 -11.03
C VAL A 3 16.95 -10.31 -12.46
N ARG A 4 15.83 -10.63 -13.12
CA ARG A 4 15.84 -11.16 -14.49
C ARG A 4 15.97 -10.03 -15.51
N LYS A 5 16.68 -10.28 -16.61
CA LYS A 5 16.69 -9.33 -17.75
C LYS A 5 15.29 -9.26 -18.37
N PRO A 6 14.78 -8.07 -18.78
CA PRO A 6 15.47 -6.79 -18.95
C PRO A 6 15.44 -5.83 -17.73
N ALA A 7 15.08 -6.28 -16.52
CA ALA A 7 14.96 -5.37 -15.37
C ALA A 7 16.30 -4.81 -14.84
N HIS A 8 17.45 -5.24 -15.38
CA HIS A 8 18.76 -4.65 -15.11
C HIS A 8 18.85 -3.18 -15.57
N LEU A 9 18.11 -2.79 -16.62
CA LEU A 9 18.05 -1.41 -17.09
C LEU A 9 17.57 -0.43 -16.00
N PHE A 10 16.68 -0.90 -15.12
CA PHE A 10 16.23 -0.11 -13.97
C PHE A 10 17.33 0.02 -12.90
N LEU A 11 18.18 -1.00 -12.75
CA LEU A 11 19.33 -0.93 -11.85
C LEU A 11 20.38 0.07 -12.35
N ASP A 12 20.54 0.18 -13.67
CA ASP A 12 21.41 1.18 -14.31
C ASP A 12 20.91 2.61 -14.02
N GLU A 13 19.60 2.85 -14.16
CA GLU A 13 18.98 4.16 -13.85
C GLU A 13 19.15 4.55 -12.37
N ILE A 14 19.01 3.57 -11.46
CA ILE A 14 19.19 3.80 -10.02
C ILE A 14 20.69 3.83 -9.64
N GLY A 15 21.58 3.33 -10.49
CA GLY A 15 23.02 3.25 -10.22
C GLY A 15 23.36 2.23 -9.13
N VAL A 16 22.64 1.10 -9.08
CA VAL A 16 22.95 0.00 -8.14
C VAL A 16 23.91 -0.97 -8.83
N PRO A 17 25.09 -1.25 -8.26
CA PRO A 17 26.02 -2.22 -8.84
C PRO A 17 25.47 -3.64 -8.75
N TYR A 18 25.64 -4.41 -9.83
CA TYR A 18 25.26 -5.81 -9.92
C TYR A 18 26.32 -6.61 -10.67
N ASP A 19 26.34 -7.92 -10.41
CA ASP A 19 27.16 -8.88 -11.15
C ASP A 19 26.29 -9.48 -12.27
N GLU A 20 26.78 -9.43 -13.51
CA GLU A 20 26.03 -9.88 -14.68
C GLU A 20 26.17 -11.39 -14.91
N GLN A 21 25.07 -12.02 -15.34
CA GLN A 21 25.01 -13.40 -15.83
C GLN A 21 24.21 -13.42 -17.14
N ASP A 22 24.14 -14.57 -17.81
CA ASP A 22 23.50 -14.69 -19.13
C ASP A 22 22.05 -14.16 -19.11
N ASN A 23 21.20 -14.75 -18.27
CA ASN A 23 19.76 -14.49 -18.25
C ASN A 23 19.28 -13.61 -17.09
N TYR A 24 20.16 -13.30 -16.14
CA TYR A 24 19.82 -12.55 -14.92
C TYR A 24 21.02 -11.76 -14.40
N VAL A 25 20.77 -10.88 -13.45
CA VAL A 25 21.80 -10.12 -12.73
C VAL A 25 21.65 -10.34 -11.23
N VAL A 26 22.75 -10.23 -10.50
CA VAL A 26 22.79 -10.48 -9.06
C VAL A 26 23.29 -9.24 -8.34
N ILE A 27 22.47 -8.74 -7.41
CA ILE A 27 22.89 -7.69 -6.48
C ILE A 27 23.40 -8.36 -5.21
N LYS A 28 24.60 -7.97 -4.79
CA LYS A 28 25.32 -8.54 -3.63
C LYS A 28 24.47 -8.58 -2.36
N HIS A 29 23.72 -7.51 -2.09
CA HIS A 29 22.84 -7.42 -0.92
C HIS A 29 21.49 -6.80 -1.29
N ALA A 30 20.38 -7.41 -0.87
CA ALA A 30 19.04 -6.88 -1.16
C ALA A 30 18.83 -5.48 -0.53
N ALA A 31 19.38 -5.25 0.66
CA ALA A 31 19.28 -3.95 1.32
C ALA A 31 19.99 -2.81 0.54
N LEU A 32 21.02 -3.12 -0.26
CA LEU A 32 21.66 -2.11 -1.09
C LEU A 32 20.65 -1.53 -2.09
N PHE A 33 19.91 -2.39 -2.78
CA PHE A 33 18.86 -1.98 -3.70
C PHE A 33 17.78 -1.14 -3.02
N THR A 34 17.21 -1.63 -1.92
CA THR A 34 16.09 -0.94 -1.25
C THR A 34 16.52 0.39 -0.63
N SER A 35 17.71 0.45 -0.02
CA SER A 35 18.23 1.69 0.58
C SER A 35 18.57 2.74 -0.46
N THR A 36 19.16 2.37 -1.61
CA THR A 36 19.47 3.31 -2.69
C THR A 36 18.20 3.93 -3.28
N ILE A 37 17.17 3.13 -3.55
CA ILE A 37 15.87 3.64 -4.04
C ILE A 37 15.26 4.59 -3.02
N MET A 38 15.20 4.19 -1.76
CA MET A 38 14.61 5.00 -0.69
C MET A 38 15.35 6.34 -0.52
N SER A 39 16.68 6.32 -0.55
CA SER A 39 17.50 7.53 -0.46
C SER A 39 17.22 8.50 -1.61
N LYS A 40 17.21 8.02 -2.86
CA LYS A 40 16.91 8.86 -4.04
C LYS A 40 15.48 9.40 -4.02
N LEU A 41 14.52 8.61 -3.53
CA LEU A 41 13.12 9.00 -3.47
C LEU A 41 12.87 10.10 -2.43
N LEU A 42 13.45 9.96 -1.23
CA LEU A 42 13.32 10.92 -0.14
C LEU A 42 14.08 12.23 -0.38
N ALA A 43 15.07 12.24 -1.27
CA ALA A 43 15.77 13.45 -1.68
C ALA A 43 14.90 14.40 -2.54
N ARG A 44 13.73 13.96 -3.03
CA ARG A 44 12.84 14.80 -3.86
C ARG A 44 11.99 15.73 -2.98
N PRO A 45 11.83 17.02 -3.35
CA PRO A 45 11.18 18.02 -2.50
C PRO A 45 9.67 17.80 -2.28
N ASN A 46 8.99 17.10 -3.20
CA ASN A 46 7.54 16.86 -3.15
C ASN A 46 7.19 15.44 -2.68
N VAL A 47 8.12 14.74 -2.03
CA VAL A 47 7.91 13.39 -1.53
C VAL A 47 7.93 13.41 0.00
N LYS A 48 6.90 12.82 0.60
CA LYS A 48 6.83 12.62 2.04
C LYS A 48 6.58 11.15 2.35
N LEU A 49 7.42 10.60 3.22
CA LEU A 49 7.23 9.26 3.78
C LEU A 49 6.62 9.39 5.17
N PHE A 50 5.45 8.80 5.34
CA PHE A 50 4.78 8.63 6.63
C PHE A 50 5.00 7.19 7.10
N ASN A 51 6.11 6.96 7.81
CA ASN A 51 6.39 5.66 8.42
C ASN A 51 5.55 5.47 9.70
N ALA A 52 5.35 4.22 10.10
CA ALA A 52 4.53 3.85 11.27
C ALA A 52 3.06 4.31 11.22
N VAL A 53 2.56 4.65 10.03
CA VAL A 53 1.15 4.96 9.75
C VAL A 53 0.56 3.81 8.94
N ALA A 54 -0.64 3.36 9.31
CA ALA A 54 -1.40 2.37 8.55
C ALA A 54 -2.60 3.05 7.89
N ALA A 55 -2.92 2.62 6.66
CA ALA A 55 -4.18 2.95 6.02
C ALA A 55 -5.23 1.92 6.47
N GLU A 56 -6.29 2.39 7.13
CA GLU A 56 -7.34 1.53 7.71
C GLU A 56 -8.53 1.38 6.76
N ASP A 57 -8.87 2.44 6.02
CA ASP A 57 -10.02 2.46 5.10
C ASP A 57 -9.82 3.46 3.95
N LEU A 58 -10.76 3.50 3.01
CA LEU A 58 -10.78 4.41 1.86
C LEU A 58 -11.88 5.46 1.99
N ILE A 59 -11.58 6.68 1.56
CA ILE A 59 -12.60 7.72 1.38
C ILE A 59 -13.27 7.50 0.02
N VAL A 60 -14.58 7.29 -0.01
CA VAL A 60 -15.34 7.12 -1.26
C VAL A 60 -16.33 8.27 -1.45
N LYS A 61 -16.23 8.97 -2.58
CA LYS A 61 -17.17 10.03 -3.00
C LYS A 61 -17.67 9.72 -4.40
N GLY A 62 -18.99 9.63 -4.59
CA GLY A 62 -19.59 9.39 -5.92
C GLY A 62 -19.02 8.16 -6.63
N ASN A 63 -18.86 7.05 -5.89
CA ASN A 63 -18.31 5.79 -6.39
C ASN A 63 -16.83 5.84 -6.82
N ARG A 64 -16.07 6.85 -6.38
CA ARG A 64 -14.64 7.02 -6.64
C ARG A 64 -13.85 7.14 -5.34
N VAL A 65 -12.63 6.59 -5.34
CA VAL A 65 -11.68 6.77 -4.23
C VAL A 65 -11.17 8.21 -4.24
N GLY A 66 -11.37 8.92 -3.13
CA GLY A 66 -10.97 10.31 -2.92
C GLY A 66 -9.88 10.49 -1.87
N GLY A 67 -9.33 9.40 -1.33
CA GLY A 67 -8.27 9.42 -0.34
C GLY A 67 -8.26 8.18 0.56
N VAL A 68 -7.49 8.26 1.63
CA VAL A 68 -7.28 7.18 2.61
C VAL A 68 -7.57 7.66 4.02
N VAL A 69 -8.12 6.76 4.83
CA VAL A 69 -8.26 6.90 6.27
C VAL A 69 -7.04 6.25 6.91
N THR A 70 -6.39 6.97 7.82
CA THR A 70 -5.07 6.63 8.37
C THR A 70 -5.08 6.67 9.88
N ASN A 71 -4.32 5.79 10.50
CA ASN A 71 -4.05 5.83 11.93
C ASN A 71 -2.59 5.43 12.19
N TRP A 72 -2.13 5.54 13.43
CA TRP A 72 -0.86 4.95 13.83
C TRP A 72 -0.94 3.44 13.71
N ALA A 73 0.08 2.79 13.14
CA ALA A 73 0.04 1.35 12.89
C ALA A 73 -0.18 0.53 14.18
N LEU A 74 0.34 1.01 15.32
CA LEU A 74 0.11 0.39 16.62
C LEU A 74 -1.34 0.50 17.09
N VAL A 75 -2.00 1.62 16.79
CA VAL A 75 -3.42 1.82 17.11
C VAL A 75 -4.27 0.88 16.26
N SER A 76 -3.97 0.78 14.96
CA SER A 76 -4.67 -0.09 14.03
C SER A 76 -4.62 -1.57 14.41
N MET A 77 -3.55 -2.02 15.06
CA MET A 77 -3.41 -3.40 15.52
C MET A 77 -4.11 -3.67 16.86
N ASN A 78 -4.57 -2.64 17.56
CA ASN A 78 -5.01 -2.72 18.95
C ASN A 78 -6.45 -2.20 19.18
N HIS A 79 -7.25 -2.11 18.12
CA HIS A 79 -8.65 -1.66 18.16
C HIS A 79 -9.53 -2.41 19.19
N ASP A 80 -9.23 -3.68 19.47
CA ASP A 80 -10.01 -4.50 20.41
C ASP A 80 -9.58 -4.33 21.88
N THR A 81 -8.41 -3.74 22.13
CA THR A 81 -7.76 -3.73 23.45
C THR A 81 -7.88 -2.40 24.18
N GLN A 82 -8.33 -1.35 23.49
CA GLN A 82 -8.38 0.01 23.99
C GLN A 82 -9.70 0.67 23.59
N SER A 83 -9.99 1.84 24.19
CA SER A 83 -11.11 2.66 23.76
C SER A 83 -10.91 3.11 22.31
N CYS A 84 -12.00 3.28 21.56
CA CYS A 84 -11.95 3.68 20.15
C CYS A 84 -11.13 4.97 19.98
N MET A 85 -10.13 4.90 19.10
CA MET A 85 -9.26 6.02 18.77
C MET A 85 -9.58 6.46 17.34
N ASP A 86 -10.10 7.67 17.20
CA ASP A 86 -10.53 8.19 15.90
C ASP A 86 -9.36 8.30 14.92
N PRO A 87 -9.56 7.88 13.65
CA PRO A 87 -8.52 7.96 12.64
C PRO A 87 -8.39 9.38 12.07
N ASN A 88 -7.29 9.63 11.38
CA ASN A 88 -7.06 10.83 10.59
C ASN A 88 -7.30 10.57 9.09
N VAL A 89 -7.47 11.62 8.29
CA VAL A 89 -7.90 11.51 6.90
C VAL A 89 -6.89 12.21 5.97
N MET A 90 -6.54 11.55 4.87
CA MET A 90 -5.71 12.12 3.81
C MET A 90 -6.45 12.06 2.46
N GLU A 91 -6.85 13.21 1.93
CA GLU A 91 -7.49 13.30 0.63
C GLU A 91 -6.47 13.26 -0.52
N ALA A 92 -6.78 12.53 -1.59
CA ALA A 92 -5.91 12.38 -2.75
C ALA A 92 -6.74 12.22 -4.04
N LYS A 93 -6.22 12.73 -5.15
CA LYS A 93 -6.85 12.58 -6.47
C LYS A 93 -6.75 11.16 -7.01
N ILE A 94 -5.65 10.47 -6.70
CA ILE A 94 -5.34 9.11 -7.13
C ILE A 94 -4.68 8.40 -5.95
N VAL A 95 -5.12 7.18 -5.67
CA VAL A 95 -4.52 6.30 -4.67
C VAL A 95 -3.95 5.08 -5.38
N VAL A 96 -2.67 4.81 -5.16
CA VAL A 96 -1.95 3.64 -5.69
C VAL A 96 -1.73 2.68 -4.52
N SER A 97 -2.22 1.45 -4.64
CA SER A 97 -2.02 0.43 -3.61
C SER A 97 -0.98 -0.57 -4.07
N SER A 98 0.07 -0.74 -3.27
CA SER A 98 1.15 -1.71 -3.51
C SER A 98 1.42 -2.60 -2.29
N TYR A 99 0.44 -2.72 -1.38
CA TYR A 99 0.53 -3.65 -0.27
C TYR A 99 0.36 -5.08 -0.76
N ASP A 100 1.25 -5.98 -0.35
CA ASP A 100 1.18 -7.39 -0.71
C ASP A 100 0.29 -8.16 0.28
N VAL A 101 -0.44 -9.14 -0.23
CA VAL A 101 -1.27 -10.00 0.61
C VAL A 101 -0.45 -11.24 0.94
N PRO A 102 -0.18 -11.54 2.22
CA PRO A 102 0.38 -12.84 2.59
C PRO A 102 -0.54 -13.93 2.02
N LYS A 103 0.03 -14.96 1.36
CA LYS A 103 -0.67 -16.02 0.59
C LYS A 103 -1.91 -16.66 1.25
N LYS A 104 -2.19 -16.41 2.52
CA LYS A 104 -3.30 -16.93 3.31
C LYS A 104 -4.63 -16.18 3.11
N ASP A 105 -4.62 -14.95 2.62
CA ASP A 105 -5.83 -14.10 2.59
C ASP A 105 -6.21 -13.57 1.20
N LYS A 106 -6.25 -14.46 0.20
CA LYS A 106 -6.64 -14.12 -1.19
C LYS A 106 -8.12 -13.74 -1.38
N ARG A 107 -8.91 -13.61 -0.31
CA ARG A 107 -10.37 -13.40 -0.40
C ARG A 107 -10.79 -11.94 -0.42
N SER A 108 -9.99 -11.00 0.09
CA SER A 108 -10.37 -9.58 0.18
C SER A 108 -10.03 -8.75 -1.07
N THR A 109 -9.10 -9.20 -1.92
CA THR A 109 -8.68 -8.49 -3.13
C THR A 109 -8.88 -9.34 -4.37
N THR A 110 -10.14 -9.62 -4.71
CA THR A 110 -10.46 -9.97 -6.10
C THR A 110 -10.83 -8.70 -6.85
N ARG A 111 -9.91 -8.27 -7.74
CA ARG A 111 -10.13 -7.32 -8.87
C ARG A 111 -9.87 -5.82 -8.67
N THR A 112 -8.82 -5.41 -7.98
CA THR A 112 -8.26 -4.07 -8.23
C THR A 112 -6.82 -4.20 -8.72
N GLY A 113 -6.55 -3.66 -9.91
CA GLY A 113 -5.17 -3.48 -10.39
C GLY A 113 -4.38 -2.54 -9.47
N PRO A 114 -3.12 -2.23 -9.78
CA PRO A 114 -2.26 -1.40 -8.92
C PRO A 114 -2.80 0.02 -8.64
N ILE A 115 -3.83 0.45 -9.36
CA ILE A 115 -4.50 1.74 -9.21
C ILE A 115 -5.95 1.48 -8.77
N ALA A 116 -6.30 1.93 -7.56
CA ALA A 116 -7.67 1.84 -7.04
C ALA A 116 -8.52 2.93 -7.71
N THR A 117 -9.05 2.63 -8.89
CA THR A 117 -9.94 3.54 -9.65
C THR A 117 -11.42 3.22 -9.44
N GLU A 118 -11.75 2.04 -8.89
CA GLU A 118 -13.11 1.58 -8.70
C GLU A 118 -13.34 1.08 -7.27
N SER A 119 -14.50 1.46 -6.72
CA SER A 119 -15.04 1.09 -5.41
C SER A 119 -15.53 -0.36 -5.33
N THR A 120 -14.72 -1.32 -5.76
CA THR A 120 -15.06 -2.73 -5.57
C THR A 120 -14.78 -3.15 -4.13
N ASN A 121 -15.85 -3.45 -3.39
CA ASN A 121 -15.88 -3.94 -2.00
C ASN A 121 -14.62 -4.71 -1.58
N ILE A 122 -13.77 -4.05 -0.77
CA ILE A 122 -12.48 -4.58 -0.29
C ILE A 122 -12.63 -5.30 1.07
N PHE A 123 -13.86 -5.55 1.51
CA PHE A 123 -14.12 -6.10 2.85
C PHE A 123 -14.13 -7.62 2.86
N GLY A 124 -12.99 -8.18 3.24
CA GLY A 124 -12.88 -9.54 3.77
C GLY A 124 -11.91 -9.53 4.94
N GLY A 125 -12.38 -9.21 6.15
CA GLY A 125 -11.49 -9.21 7.31
C GLY A 125 -11.95 -8.52 8.60
N CYS A 126 -13.25 -8.43 8.90
CA CYS A 126 -13.72 -8.29 10.29
C CYS A 126 -15.20 -8.70 10.36
N GLN A 127 -15.46 -10.02 10.27
CA GLN A 127 -16.75 -10.55 10.71
C GLN A 127 -16.69 -10.71 12.23
N ASN A 128 -16.87 -9.62 12.97
CA ASN A 128 -17.49 -9.59 14.30
C ASN A 128 -17.36 -8.20 14.89
N THR A 129 -18.26 -7.29 14.52
CA THR A 129 -18.80 -6.25 15.41
C THR A 129 -19.93 -5.52 14.66
N TYR A 130 -21.16 -5.86 15.04
CA TYR A 130 -22.43 -5.16 14.82
C TYR A 130 -22.87 -4.82 13.37
N PRO A 131 -24.11 -5.15 12.96
CA PRO A 131 -24.58 -4.84 11.61
C PRO A 131 -24.83 -3.33 11.48
N LEU A 132 -23.88 -2.59 10.92
CA LEU A 132 -24.20 -1.30 10.31
C LEU A 132 -25.02 -1.59 9.04
N LYS A 133 -26.34 -1.70 9.24
CA LYS A 133 -27.32 -1.49 8.19
C LYS A 133 -27.03 -0.12 7.60
N ILE A 134 -26.50 -0.09 6.38
CA ILE A 134 -26.59 1.07 5.50
C ILE A 134 -28.08 1.31 5.30
N LEU A 135 -28.64 2.21 6.10
CA LEU A 135 -29.97 2.78 5.89
C LEU A 135 -29.94 3.43 4.51
N LYS A 136 -30.56 2.75 3.53
CA LYS A 136 -31.08 3.39 2.33
C LYS A 136 -32.07 4.45 2.80
N SER A 137 -31.63 5.69 2.94
CA SER A 137 -32.56 6.81 2.94
C SER A 137 -33.05 6.99 1.50
N HIS A 138 -34.26 6.51 1.24
CA HIS A 138 -35.08 7.08 0.16
C HIS A 138 -35.23 8.57 0.44
N PHE A 139 -34.73 9.40 -0.47
CA PHE A 139 -35.40 10.56 -1.08
C PHE A 139 -34.55 11.04 -2.25
#